data_AF-A0A7R6PI69-F1
#
_entry.id   AF-A0A7R6PI69-F1
#
_cell.length_a   1.000
_cell.length_b   1.000
_cell.length_c   1.000
_cell.angle_alpha   90.00
_cell.angle_beta   90.00
_cell.angle_gamma   90.00
#
_symmetry.space_group_name_H-M   'P 1'
#
loop_
_entity.id
_entity.type
_entity.pdbx_description
1 polymer ?
#
loop_
_entity_poly.entity_id
_entity_poly.type
_entity_poly.pdbx_seq_one_letter_code
_entity_poly.pdbx_strand_id
1 'polypeptide(L)'
;MIKEQIYRCADRILTSGEQPTPEKISAECQVDVNEAVQYLSSWKQDLSDRISFARNNIYVPDVPESLSLSFGRIWQQAVDEASSRLQNDQKVTGNNLEEAGRVSDDAIKEMQYRQQDLENRLREQNQKNGELAGHNKAIEAELSVLKTGLASETTLRKQEEQVRSNVEHELAHLRKTYEDSKRTFDQRIKDEQRHMLDSVSKADVDVRYYKNALEKLRDEVGKKESALTKSIHDIKAELAKKDVKIETQRSQLRSQETELKLLKQDVASQSRELARCTSSLLAETNKSKRFEDKGRDLDNEIKRLNQKQYNSATDWSRRENNLRKEVKDKEDELLRTVSRLTSLEKRIIAQDEELRRLNSRL
;
A
#
# COMPACT_ATOMS: atom_id res chain seq x y z
N MET A 1 5.30 131.93 -105.98
CA MET A 1 4.13 132.67 -106.50
C MET A 1 2.84 132.28 -105.79
N ILE A 2 2.51 130.98 -105.62
CA ILE A 2 1.27 130.55 -104.93
C ILE A 2 1.20 131.00 -103.45
N LYS A 3 2.29 130.87 -102.67
CA LYS A 3 2.35 131.34 -101.26
C LYS A 3 1.99 132.84 -101.10
N GLU A 4 2.56 133.72 -101.93
CA GLU A 4 2.25 135.16 -101.89
C GLU A 4 0.82 135.47 -102.34
N GLN A 5 0.28 134.70 -103.27
CA GLN A 5 -1.10 134.85 -103.74
C GLN A 5 -2.11 134.43 -102.66
N ILE A 6 -1.84 133.32 -101.96
CA ILE A 6 -2.60 132.90 -100.78
C ILE A 6 -2.50 133.94 -99.66
N TYR A 7 -1.30 134.48 -99.40
CA TYR A 7 -1.10 135.51 -98.37
C TYR A 7 -1.88 136.78 -98.73
N ARG A 8 -1.86 137.24 -99.99
CA ARG A 8 -2.66 138.40 -100.43
C ARG A 8 -4.16 138.16 -100.34
N CYS A 9 -4.65 136.96 -100.68
CA CYS A 9 -6.07 136.64 -100.49
C CYS A 9 -6.44 136.58 -99.00
N ALA A 10 -5.60 135.96 -98.17
CA ALA A 10 -5.81 135.94 -96.73
C ALA A 10 -5.82 137.36 -96.15
N ASP A 11 -4.90 138.22 -96.58
CA ASP A 11 -4.83 139.62 -96.14
C ASP A 11 -6.03 140.43 -96.64
N ARG A 12 -6.56 140.16 -97.84
CA ARG A 12 -7.77 140.79 -98.38
C ARG A 12 -9.03 140.39 -97.61
N ILE A 13 -9.19 139.10 -97.32
CA ILE A 13 -10.30 138.57 -96.52
C ILE A 13 -10.22 139.11 -95.08
N LEU A 14 -9.01 139.21 -94.53
CA LEU A 14 -8.80 139.78 -93.21
C LEU A 14 -9.07 141.30 -93.17
N THR A 15 -8.72 142.06 -94.22
CA THR A 15 -9.04 143.50 -94.32
C THR A 15 -10.53 143.76 -94.56
N SER A 16 -11.28 142.81 -95.13
CA SER A 16 -12.74 142.87 -95.16
C SER A 16 -13.41 142.49 -93.83
N GLY A 17 -12.63 142.21 -92.77
CA GLY A 17 -13.12 141.95 -91.42
C GLY A 17 -13.55 140.50 -91.17
N GLU A 18 -13.28 139.57 -92.08
CA GLU A 18 -13.60 138.15 -91.91
C GLU A 18 -12.35 137.30 -91.66
N GLN A 19 -12.47 136.22 -90.89
CA GLN A 19 -11.32 135.35 -90.63
C GLN A 19 -11.02 134.47 -91.86
N PRO A 20 -9.78 134.48 -92.39
CA PRO A 20 -9.41 133.63 -93.51
C PRO A 20 -9.39 132.15 -93.10
N THR A 21 -10.33 131.37 -93.62
CA THR A 21 -10.31 129.90 -93.53
C THR A 21 -9.79 129.30 -94.84
N PRO A 22 -9.22 128.08 -94.82
CA PRO A 22 -8.64 127.45 -96.00
C PRO A 22 -9.64 127.35 -97.17
N GLU A 23 -10.91 127.12 -96.85
CA GLU A 23 -11.99 126.97 -97.83
C GLU A 23 -12.31 128.30 -98.52
N LYS A 24 -12.30 129.42 -97.79
CA LYS A 24 -12.56 130.75 -98.35
C LYS A 24 -11.42 131.23 -99.24
N ILE A 25 -10.18 131.02 -98.82
CA ILE A 25 -8.99 131.35 -99.63
C ILE A 25 -8.98 130.53 -100.92
N SER A 26 -9.31 129.24 -100.82
CA SER A 26 -9.40 128.37 -101.99
C SER A 26 -10.45 128.87 -102.99
N ALA A 27 -11.63 129.26 -102.52
CA ALA A 27 -12.69 129.79 -103.36
C ALA A 27 -12.32 131.12 -104.05
N GLU A 28 -11.64 132.02 -103.33
CA GLU A 28 -11.41 133.39 -103.81
C GLU A 28 -10.13 133.53 -104.66
N CYS A 29 -9.09 132.75 -104.35
CA CYS A 29 -7.83 132.73 -105.10
C CYS A 29 -7.69 131.55 -106.08
N GLN A 30 -8.70 130.67 -106.16
CA GLN A 30 -8.72 129.45 -106.99
C GLN A 30 -7.49 128.56 -106.79
N VAL A 31 -7.12 128.33 -105.53
CA VAL A 31 -6.00 127.45 -105.14
C VAL A 31 -6.54 126.23 -104.41
N ASP A 32 -5.87 125.08 -104.51
CA ASP A 32 -6.30 123.85 -103.83
C ASP A 32 -6.31 124.01 -102.31
N VAL A 33 -7.33 123.42 -101.66
CA VAL A 33 -7.59 123.58 -100.21
C VAL A 33 -6.44 123.02 -99.38
N ASN A 34 -5.81 121.93 -99.80
CA ASN A 34 -4.71 121.32 -99.07
C ASN A 34 -3.45 122.21 -99.08
N GLU A 35 -3.14 122.86 -100.21
CA GLU A 35 -2.06 123.86 -100.28
C GLU A 35 -2.41 125.10 -99.44
N ALA A 36 -3.68 125.51 -99.43
CA ALA A 36 -4.16 126.59 -98.56
C ALA A 36 -4.02 126.25 -97.07
N VAL A 37 -4.31 125.02 -96.61
CA VAL A 37 -4.12 124.61 -95.21
C VAL A 37 -2.64 124.69 -94.80
N GLN A 38 -1.75 124.19 -95.66
CA GLN A 38 -0.31 124.16 -95.38
C GLN A 38 0.28 125.58 -95.29
N TYR A 39 -0.13 126.48 -96.19
CA TYR A 39 0.37 127.86 -96.17
C TYR A 39 -0.43 128.79 -95.24
N LEU A 40 -1.68 128.47 -94.87
CA LEU A 40 -2.46 129.26 -93.91
C LEU A 40 -1.91 129.10 -92.48
N SER A 41 -1.48 127.90 -92.10
CA SER A 41 -0.87 127.66 -90.78
C SER A 41 0.44 128.44 -90.60
N SER A 42 1.30 128.44 -91.62
CA SER A 42 2.49 129.31 -91.67
C SER A 42 2.12 130.79 -91.79
N TRP A 43 1.07 131.15 -92.54
CA TRP A 43 0.58 132.53 -92.57
C TRP A 43 0.14 133.01 -91.18
N LYS A 44 -0.57 132.18 -90.40
CA LYS A 44 -1.02 132.45 -89.02
C LYS A 44 0.14 132.56 -88.04
N GLN A 45 1.17 131.74 -88.18
CA GLN A 45 2.40 131.85 -87.37
C GLN A 45 3.15 133.15 -87.70
N ASP A 46 3.31 133.47 -88.98
CA ASP A 46 3.94 134.71 -89.45
C ASP A 46 3.02 135.94 -89.27
N LEU A 47 1.76 135.75 -88.84
CA LEU A 47 0.76 136.81 -88.67
C LEU A 47 1.09 137.67 -87.45
N SER A 48 1.58 137.07 -86.37
CA SER A 48 1.96 137.83 -85.17
C SER A 48 3.14 138.78 -85.42
N ASP A 49 4.04 138.41 -86.33
CA ASP A 49 5.18 139.25 -86.70
C ASP A 49 4.78 140.34 -87.73
N ARG A 50 3.85 140.04 -88.65
CA ARG A 50 3.34 140.97 -89.68
C ARG A 50 2.27 141.93 -89.19
N ILE A 51 1.49 141.51 -88.20
CA ILE A 51 0.62 142.36 -87.39
C ILE A 51 1.42 142.79 -86.15
N SER A 52 2.63 143.31 -86.37
CA SER A 52 3.17 144.30 -85.46
C SER A 52 2.43 145.59 -85.77
N PHE A 53 1.32 145.84 -85.08
CA PHE A 53 0.78 147.20 -85.02
C PHE A 53 1.92 148.06 -84.53
N ALA A 54 2.44 148.91 -85.42
CA ALA A 54 3.57 149.77 -85.16
C ALA A 54 3.33 150.42 -83.79
N ARG A 55 4.25 150.16 -82.85
CA ARG A 55 4.24 150.71 -81.48
C ARG A 55 4.18 152.25 -81.43
N ASN A 56 4.14 152.91 -82.58
CA ASN A 56 3.99 154.34 -82.74
C ASN A 56 2.70 154.65 -83.49
N ASN A 57 1.73 155.21 -82.76
CA ASN A 57 0.48 155.82 -83.21
C ASN A 57 -0.53 154.90 -83.93
N ILE A 58 -1.38 154.26 -83.11
CA ILE A 58 -2.71 153.82 -83.54
C ILE A 58 -3.52 155.06 -83.94
N TYR A 59 -3.72 155.27 -85.24
CA TYR A 59 -4.54 156.34 -85.81
C TYR A 59 -5.91 155.77 -86.18
N VAL A 60 -6.95 156.23 -85.50
CA VAL A 60 -8.35 155.89 -85.80
C VAL A 60 -8.96 157.09 -86.53
N PRO A 61 -9.32 156.98 -87.83
CA PRO A 61 -9.89 158.09 -88.60
C PRO A 61 -11.19 158.63 -87.98
N ASP A 62 -11.41 159.94 -88.09
CA ASP A 62 -12.53 160.72 -87.52
C ASP A 62 -12.59 160.89 -85.99
N VAL A 63 -11.52 160.55 -85.27
CA VAL A 63 -11.45 160.74 -83.81
C VAL A 63 -10.23 161.59 -83.41
N PRO A 64 -10.38 162.66 -82.61
CA PRO A 64 -9.27 163.50 -82.17
C PRO A 64 -8.11 162.69 -81.55
N GLU A 65 -6.88 163.11 -81.83
CA GLU A 65 -5.61 162.42 -81.51
C GLU A 65 -5.46 162.03 -80.03
N SER A 66 -6.11 162.78 -79.11
CA SER A 66 -6.17 162.45 -77.67
C SER A 66 -6.89 161.13 -77.37
N LEU A 67 -7.89 160.76 -78.17
CA LEU A 67 -8.65 159.52 -77.99
C LEU A 67 -7.94 158.31 -78.60
N SER A 68 -7.20 158.48 -79.70
CA SER A 68 -6.47 157.38 -80.34
C SER A 68 -5.35 156.82 -79.44
N LEU A 69 -4.65 157.70 -78.71
CA LEU A 69 -3.69 157.31 -77.66
C LEU A 69 -4.35 156.54 -76.53
N SER A 70 -5.55 156.93 -76.09
CA SER A 70 -6.28 156.19 -75.06
C SER A 70 -6.80 154.84 -75.55
N PHE A 71 -7.27 154.73 -76.80
CA PHE A 71 -7.65 153.44 -77.39
C PHE A 71 -6.46 152.49 -77.51
N GLY A 72 -5.28 153.01 -77.89
CA GLY A 72 -4.06 152.21 -77.91
C GLY A 72 -3.63 151.70 -76.53
N ARG A 73 -3.79 152.52 -75.48
CA ARG A 73 -3.57 152.07 -74.09
C ARG A 73 -4.57 151.01 -73.65
N ILE A 74 -5.86 151.18 -73.98
CA ILE A 74 -6.91 150.20 -73.65
C ILE A 74 -6.66 148.88 -74.38
N TRP A 75 -6.23 148.92 -75.64
CA TRP A 75 -5.88 147.72 -76.40
C TRP A 75 -4.65 147.02 -75.82
N GLN A 76 -3.59 147.76 -75.51
CA GLN A 76 -2.39 147.20 -74.88
C GLN A 76 -2.74 146.55 -73.53
N GLN A 77 -3.58 147.23 -72.73
CA GLN A 77 -4.09 146.68 -71.47
C GLN A 77 -4.92 145.41 -71.69
N ALA A 78 -5.75 145.35 -72.72
CA ALA A 78 -6.54 144.16 -73.06
C ALA A 78 -5.67 142.99 -73.56
N VAL A 79 -4.59 143.26 -74.32
CA VAL A 79 -3.63 142.23 -74.77
C VAL A 79 -2.80 141.71 -73.61
N ASP A 80 -2.33 142.59 -72.73
CA ASP A 80 -1.60 142.22 -71.52
C ASP A 80 -2.50 141.41 -70.57
N GLU A 81 -3.79 141.78 -70.45
CA GLU A 81 -4.78 141.03 -69.69
C GLU A 81 -5.09 139.67 -70.31
N ALA A 82 -5.26 139.58 -71.64
CA ALA A 82 -5.49 138.32 -72.33
C ALA A 82 -4.28 137.38 -72.21
N SER A 83 -3.06 137.92 -72.29
CA SER A 83 -1.82 137.15 -72.12
C SER A 83 -1.63 136.69 -70.67
N SER A 84 -1.99 137.54 -69.69
CA SER A 84 -2.00 137.17 -68.27
C SER A 84 -3.04 136.09 -67.96
N ARG A 85 -4.25 136.19 -68.55
CA ARG A 85 -5.30 135.18 -68.46
C ARG A 85 -4.84 133.85 -69.06
N LEU A 86 -4.22 133.86 -70.24
CA LEU A 86 -3.69 132.64 -70.87
C LEU A 86 -2.58 131.98 -70.03
N GLN A 87 -1.64 132.77 -69.49
CA GLN A 87 -0.61 132.23 -68.60
C GLN A 87 -1.20 131.65 -67.31
N ASN A 88 -2.22 132.30 -66.75
CA ASN A 88 -2.92 131.79 -65.58
C ASN A 88 -3.68 130.50 -65.90
N ASP A 89 -4.39 130.43 -67.03
CA ASP A 89 -5.09 129.23 -67.47
C ASP A 89 -4.13 128.07 -67.73
N GLN A 90 -2.97 128.33 -68.34
CA GLN A 90 -1.93 127.32 -68.52
C GLN A 90 -1.35 126.83 -67.19
N LYS A 91 -1.10 127.73 -66.24
CA LYS A 91 -0.66 127.36 -64.88
C LYS A 91 -1.73 126.56 -64.13
N VAL A 92 -2.99 126.98 -64.19
CA VAL A 92 -4.11 126.27 -63.55
C VAL A 92 -4.30 124.90 -64.19
N THR A 93 -4.26 124.80 -65.51
CA THR A 93 -4.37 123.53 -66.23
C THR A 93 -3.20 122.60 -65.92
N GLY A 94 -1.97 123.15 -65.87
CA GLY A 94 -0.77 122.42 -65.46
C GLY A 94 -0.86 121.90 -64.01
N ASN A 95 -1.25 122.75 -63.07
CA ASN A 95 -1.44 122.37 -61.67
C ASN A 95 -2.55 121.30 -61.52
N ASN A 96 -3.65 121.43 -62.26
CA ASN A 96 -4.73 120.44 -62.25
C ASN A 96 -4.29 119.08 -62.84
N LEU A 97 -3.45 119.08 -63.88
CA LEU A 97 -2.86 117.87 -64.45
C LEU A 97 -1.88 117.21 -63.48
N GLU A 98 -1.03 117.98 -62.81
CA GLU A 98 -0.11 117.48 -61.78
C GLU A 98 -0.86 116.94 -60.56
N GLU A 99 -1.93 117.61 -60.12
CA GLU A 99 -2.75 117.16 -58.99
C GLU A 99 -3.56 115.90 -59.34
N ALA A 100 -4.13 115.82 -60.55
CA ALA A 100 -4.77 114.59 -61.05
C ALA A 100 -3.76 113.43 -61.17
N GLY A 101 -2.54 113.71 -61.62
CA GLY A 101 -1.44 112.75 -61.65
C GLY A 101 -1.09 112.24 -60.26
N ARG A 102 -0.96 113.14 -59.28
CA ARG A 102 -0.67 112.78 -57.88
C ARG A 102 -1.78 111.93 -57.27
N VAL A 103 -3.05 112.29 -57.47
CA VAL A 103 -4.20 111.53 -56.96
C VAL A 103 -4.25 110.13 -57.60
N SER A 104 -3.98 110.02 -58.90
CA SER A 104 -3.88 108.73 -59.59
C SER A 104 -2.72 107.89 -59.06
N ASP A 105 -1.54 108.48 -58.87
CA ASP A 105 -0.36 107.79 -58.33
C ASP A 105 -0.58 107.33 -56.88
N ASP A 106 -1.22 108.16 -56.06
CA ASP A 106 -1.55 107.80 -54.67
C ASP A 106 -2.60 106.69 -54.64
N ALA A 107 -3.60 106.71 -55.52
CA ALA A 107 -4.58 105.62 -55.66
C ALA A 107 -3.92 104.31 -56.16
N ILE A 108 -2.98 104.39 -57.09
CA ILE A 108 -2.20 103.22 -57.56
C ILE A 108 -1.38 102.64 -56.42
N LYS A 109 -0.68 103.48 -55.64
CA LYS A 109 0.08 103.03 -54.47
C LYS A 109 -0.84 102.37 -53.43
N GLU A 110 -1.99 102.98 -53.12
CA GLU A 110 -2.95 102.40 -52.18
C GLU A 110 -3.45 101.04 -52.67
N MET A 111 -3.80 100.92 -53.96
CA MET A 111 -4.18 99.63 -54.55
C MET A 111 -3.05 98.60 -54.50
N GLN A 112 -1.80 99.00 -54.76
CA GLN A 112 -0.64 98.13 -54.66
C GLN A 112 -0.40 97.65 -53.23
N TYR A 113 -0.50 98.55 -52.23
CA TYR A 113 -0.39 98.18 -50.81
C TYR A 113 -1.51 97.21 -50.41
N ARG A 114 -2.75 97.48 -50.84
CA ARG A 114 -3.89 96.60 -50.56
C ARG A 114 -3.74 95.24 -51.23
N GLN A 115 -3.26 95.20 -52.47
CA GLN A 115 -2.97 93.95 -53.16
C GLN A 115 -1.88 93.17 -52.43
N GLN A 116 -0.79 93.83 -52.03
CA GLN A 116 0.29 93.20 -51.28
C GLN A 116 -0.18 92.65 -49.92
N ASP A 117 -1.02 93.39 -49.19
CA ASP A 117 -1.63 92.92 -47.93
C ASP A 117 -2.51 91.68 -48.16
N LEU A 118 -3.35 91.69 -49.21
CA LEU A 118 -4.17 90.53 -49.57
C LEU A 118 -3.32 89.32 -49.98
N GLU A 119 -2.26 89.51 -50.76
CA GLU A 119 -1.33 88.44 -51.13
C GLU A 119 -0.57 87.88 -49.93
N ASN A 120 -0.19 88.74 -48.97
CA ASN A 120 0.44 88.30 -47.73
C ASN A 120 -0.53 87.49 -46.87
N ARG A 121 -1.77 87.97 -46.69
CA ARG A 121 -2.83 87.22 -45.97
C ARG A 121 -3.14 85.90 -46.64
N LEU A 122 -3.17 85.86 -47.98
CA LEU A 122 -3.39 84.63 -48.74
C LEU A 122 -2.25 83.63 -48.54
N ARG A 123 -1.00 84.10 -48.53
CA ARG A 123 0.18 83.26 -48.23
C ARG A 123 0.11 82.70 -46.81
N GLU A 124 -0.20 83.54 -45.81
CA GLU A 124 -0.36 83.09 -44.42
C GLU A 124 -1.50 82.07 -44.28
N GLN A 125 -2.64 82.28 -44.94
CA GLN A 125 -3.75 81.33 -44.91
C GLN A 125 -3.39 80.01 -45.58
N ASN A 126 -2.68 80.04 -46.71
CA ASN A 126 -2.20 78.83 -47.37
C ASN A 126 -1.20 78.07 -46.50
N GLN A 127 -0.32 78.77 -45.79
CA GLN A 127 0.59 78.15 -44.83
C GLN A 127 -0.19 77.49 -43.69
N LYS A 128 -1.14 78.19 -43.07
CA LYS A 128 -2.00 77.64 -42.00
C LYS A 128 -2.81 76.43 -42.48
N ASN A 129 -3.37 76.49 -43.69
CA ASN A 129 -4.06 75.35 -44.29
C ASN A 129 -3.13 74.16 -44.52
N GLY A 130 -1.88 74.40 -44.94
CA GLY A 130 -0.86 73.37 -45.06
C GLY A 130 -0.51 72.72 -43.72
N GLU A 131 -0.32 73.52 -42.67
CA GLU A 131 -0.05 73.06 -41.30
C GLU A 131 -1.23 72.24 -40.75
N LEU A 132 -2.47 72.71 -40.88
CA LEU A 132 -3.68 71.99 -40.46
C LEU A 132 -3.86 70.68 -41.24
N ALA A 133 -3.59 70.68 -42.54
CA ALA A 133 -3.64 69.46 -43.35
C ALA A 133 -2.57 68.44 -42.90
N GLY A 134 -1.38 68.90 -42.52
CA GLY A 134 -0.34 68.07 -41.92
C GLY A 134 -0.77 67.49 -40.57
N HIS A 135 -1.38 68.31 -39.70
CA HIS A 135 -1.88 67.86 -38.41
C HIS A 135 -3.01 66.84 -38.53
N ASN A 136 -3.95 67.05 -39.46
CA ASN A 136 -5.01 66.08 -39.74
C ASN A 136 -4.44 64.73 -40.19
N LYS A 137 -3.44 64.72 -41.09
CA LYS A 137 -2.77 63.47 -41.50
C LYS A 137 -2.08 62.76 -40.34
N ALA A 138 -1.47 63.51 -39.43
CA ALA A 138 -0.84 62.94 -38.23
C ALA A 138 -1.89 62.29 -37.31
N ILE A 139 -3.00 62.98 -37.03
CA ILE A 139 -4.11 62.44 -36.23
C ILE A 139 -4.74 61.22 -36.90
N GLU A 140 -4.92 61.22 -38.23
CA GLU A 140 -5.43 60.06 -38.96
C GLU A 140 -4.51 58.84 -38.85
N ALA A 141 -3.18 59.06 -38.90
CA ALA A 141 -2.21 58.00 -38.68
C ALA A 141 -2.26 57.45 -37.25
N GLU A 142 -2.32 58.33 -36.24
CA GLU A 142 -2.48 57.93 -34.84
C GLU A 142 -3.78 57.14 -34.60
N LEU A 143 -4.90 57.59 -35.17
CA LEU A 143 -6.17 56.87 -35.12
C LEU A 143 -6.07 55.49 -35.76
N SER A 144 -5.35 55.35 -36.88
CA SER A 144 -5.14 54.07 -37.55
C SER A 144 -4.32 53.10 -36.68
N VAL A 145 -3.24 53.58 -36.07
CA VAL A 145 -2.41 52.80 -35.15
C VAL A 145 -3.21 52.38 -33.92
N LEU A 146 -3.97 53.30 -33.31
CA LEU A 146 -4.82 53.00 -32.15
C LEU A 146 -5.93 52.00 -32.48
N LYS A 147 -6.56 52.10 -33.66
CA LYS A 147 -7.55 51.10 -34.13
C LYS A 147 -6.92 49.72 -34.28
N THR A 148 -5.71 49.65 -34.84
CA THR A 148 -4.99 48.39 -35.00
C THR A 148 -4.59 47.81 -33.65
N GLY A 149 -4.08 48.64 -32.74
CA GLY A 149 -3.73 48.25 -31.37
C GLY A 149 -4.95 47.76 -30.57
N LEU A 150 -6.10 48.42 -30.69
CA LEU A 150 -7.33 47.99 -30.05
C LEU A 150 -7.81 46.63 -30.58
N ALA A 151 -7.71 46.40 -31.89
CA ALA A 151 -8.08 45.13 -32.50
C ALA A 151 -7.14 43.98 -32.05
N SER A 152 -5.83 44.22 -31.97
CA SER A 152 -4.88 43.23 -31.45
C SER A 152 -5.13 42.94 -29.97
N GLU A 153 -5.34 43.98 -29.16
CA GLU A 153 -5.60 43.83 -27.72
C GLU A 153 -6.91 43.05 -27.47
N THR A 154 -7.95 43.34 -28.25
CA THR A 154 -9.22 42.59 -28.19
C THR A 154 -9.01 41.11 -28.54
N THR A 155 -8.13 40.82 -29.49
CA THR A 155 -7.82 39.43 -29.89
C THR A 155 -7.02 38.70 -28.83
N LEU A 156 -6.00 39.35 -28.26
CA LEU A 156 -5.21 38.81 -27.16
C LEU A 156 -6.08 38.54 -25.93
N ARG A 157 -6.95 39.49 -25.57
CA ARG A 157 -7.87 39.33 -24.45
C ARG A 157 -8.84 38.16 -24.64
N LYS A 158 -9.37 37.95 -25.85
CA LYS A 158 -10.20 36.77 -26.17
C LYS A 158 -9.43 35.46 -26.03
N GLN A 159 -8.17 35.43 -26.47
CA GLN A 159 -7.32 34.25 -26.32
C GLN A 159 -7.02 33.98 -24.83
N GLU A 160 -6.71 35.01 -24.05
CA GLU A 160 -6.47 34.89 -22.62
C GLU A 160 -7.72 34.41 -21.87
N GLU A 161 -8.90 34.96 -22.16
CA GLU A 161 -10.17 34.51 -21.58
C GLU A 161 -10.45 33.03 -21.90
N GLN A 162 -10.14 32.58 -23.12
CA GLN A 162 -10.27 31.17 -23.49
C GLN A 162 -9.29 30.28 -22.72
N VAL A 163 -8.03 30.69 -22.60
CA VAL A 163 -7.01 29.95 -21.81
C VAL A 163 -7.43 29.89 -20.34
N ARG A 164 -7.92 31.01 -19.79
CA ARG A 164 -8.43 31.05 -18.41
C ARG A 164 -9.59 30.08 -18.21
N SER A 165 -10.55 30.06 -19.14
CA SER A 165 -11.66 29.11 -19.10
C SER A 165 -11.20 27.65 -19.18
N ASN A 166 -10.20 27.34 -20.00
CA ASN A 166 -9.66 25.98 -20.11
C ASN A 166 -8.98 25.55 -18.81
N VAL A 167 -8.15 26.42 -18.22
CA VAL A 167 -7.47 26.16 -16.94
C VAL A 167 -8.48 26.00 -15.80
N GLU A 168 -9.54 26.82 -15.77
CA GLU A 168 -10.63 26.67 -14.79
C GLU A 168 -11.33 25.31 -14.93
N HIS A 169 -11.56 24.84 -16.16
CA HIS A 169 -12.14 23.52 -16.41
C HIS A 169 -11.21 22.37 -15.98
N GLU A 170 -9.92 22.44 -16.31
CA GLU A 170 -8.92 21.47 -15.90
C GLU A 170 -8.77 21.42 -14.37
N LEU A 171 -8.77 22.58 -13.70
CA LEU A 171 -8.73 22.65 -12.23
C LEU A 171 -9.98 22.03 -11.61
N ALA A 172 -11.17 22.27 -12.17
CA ALA A 172 -12.40 21.64 -11.69
C ALA A 172 -12.36 20.11 -11.87
N HIS A 173 -11.88 19.64 -13.02
CA HIS A 173 -11.70 18.22 -13.29
C HIS A 173 -10.69 17.59 -12.31
N LEU A 174 -9.54 18.24 -12.10
CA LEU A 174 -8.49 17.75 -11.19
C LEU A 174 -8.95 17.70 -9.73
N ARG A 175 -9.74 18.69 -9.29
CA ARG A 175 -10.36 18.68 -7.96
C ARG A 175 -11.31 17.49 -7.79
N LYS A 176 -12.17 17.25 -8.79
CA LYS A 176 -13.09 16.12 -8.76
C LYS A 176 -12.36 14.78 -8.73
N THR A 177 -11.36 14.58 -9.59
CA THR A 177 -10.59 13.32 -9.60
C THR A 177 -9.81 13.11 -8.32
N TYR A 178 -9.28 14.18 -7.71
CA TYR A 178 -8.66 14.12 -6.40
C TYR A 178 -9.67 13.72 -5.31
N GLU A 179 -10.86 14.32 -5.28
CA GLU A 179 -11.93 13.98 -4.32
C GLU A 179 -12.40 12.53 -4.49
N ASP A 180 -12.59 12.06 -5.72
CA ASP A 180 -12.99 10.68 -6.03
C ASP A 180 -11.89 9.68 -5.61
N SER A 181 -10.62 10.01 -5.86
CA SER A 181 -9.47 9.21 -5.44
C SER A 181 -9.37 9.15 -3.91
N LYS A 182 -9.49 10.29 -3.23
CA LYS A 182 -9.49 10.37 -1.77
C LYS A 182 -10.63 9.54 -1.18
N ARG A 183 -11.85 9.66 -1.70
CA ARG A 183 -13.01 8.87 -1.25
C ARG A 183 -12.77 7.38 -1.43
N THR A 184 -12.19 6.97 -2.56
CA THR A 184 -11.87 5.56 -2.84
C THR A 184 -10.80 5.04 -1.88
N PHE A 185 -9.78 5.83 -1.58
CA PHE A 185 -8.72 5.48 -0.64
C PHE A 185 -9.26 5.36 0.80
N ASP A 186 -10.04 6.32 1.26
CA ASP A 186 -10.68 6.30 2.58
C ASP A 186 -11.61 5.08 2.72
N GLN A 187 -12.32 4.71 1.65
CA GLN A 187 -13.15 3.52 1.63
C GLN A 187 -12.32 2.23 1.74
N ARG A 188 -11.21 2.13 0.98
CA ARG A 188 -10.28 0.99 1.09
C ARG A 188 -9.70 0.83 2.49
N ILE A 189 -9.28 1.93 3.12
CA ILE A 189 -8.78 1.89 4.51
C ILE A 189 -9.85 1.37 5.45
N LYS A 190 -11.09 1.84 5.34
CA LYS A 190 -12.19 1.36 6.20
C LYS A 190 -12.47 -0.12 5.99
N ASP A 191 -12.46 -0.59 4.75
CA ASP A 191 -12.71 -2.00 4.43
C ASP A 191 -11.56 -2.90 4.88
N GLU A 192 -10.30 -2.45 4.75
CA GLU A 192 -9.12 -3.16 5.25
C GLU A 192 -9.11 -3.21 6.79
N GLN A 193 -9.45 -2.12 7.47
CA GLN A 193 -9.60 -2.10 8.93
C GLN A 193 -10.68 -3.09 9.41
N ARG A 194 -11.83 -3.15 8.72
CA ARG A 194 -12.89 -4.13 9.01
C ARG A 194 -12.40 -5.56 8.79
N HIS A 195 -11.74 -5.82 7.65
CA HIS A 195 -11.20 -7.14 7.34
C HIS A 195 -10.15 -7.60 8.36
N MET A 196 -9.25 -6.70 8.80
CA MET A 196 -8.29 -7.01 9.86
C MET A 196 -8.99 -7.31 11.19
N LEU A 197 -10.01 -6.53 11.58
CA LEU A 197 -10.77 -6.77 12.81
C LEU A 197 -11.52 -8.12 12.78
N ASP A 198 -12.11 -8.46 11.64
CA ASP A 198 -12.77 -9.76 11.44
C ASP A 198 -11.78 -10.93 11.49
N SER A 199 -10.59 -10.75 10.91
CA SER A 199 -9.49 -11.73 10.96
C SER A 199 -9.01 -11.96 12.40
N VAL A 200 -8.77 -10.87 13.16
CA VAL A 200 -8.40 -10.94 14.58
C VAL A 200 -9.51 -11.61 15.39
N SER A 201 -10.77 -11.26 15.15
CA SER A 201 -11.91 -11.86 15.86
C SER A 201 -12.02 -13.37 15.61
N LYS A 202 -11.76 -13.84 14.39
CA LYS A 202 -11.70 -15.28 14.07
C LYS A 202 -10.53 -15.97 14.80
N ALA A 203 -9.35 -15.37 14.77
CA ALA A 203 -8.19 -15.89 15.48
C ALA A 203 -8.42 -15.97 17.00
N ASP A 204 -9.09 -14.98 17.59
CA ASP A 204 -9.46 -14.98 19.01
C ASP A 204 -10.42 -16.13 19.37
N VAL A 205 -11.38 -16.43 18.50
CA VAL A 205 -12.28 -17.59 18.67
C VAL A 205 -11.48 -18.89 18.62
N ASP A 206 -10.56 -19.03 17.66
CA ASP A 206 -9.70 -20.21 17.52
C ASP A 206 -8.77 -20.38 18.74
N VAL A 207 -8.16 -19.30 19.22
CA VAL A 207 -7.33 -19.32 20.44
C VAL A 207 -8.13 -19.77 21.65
N ARG A 208 -9.36 -19.29 21.82
CA ARG A 208 -10.26 -19.74 22.90
C ARG A 208 -10.61 -21.22 22.75
N TYR A 209 -10.90 -21.67 21.53
CA TYR A 209 -11.18 -23.08 21.23
C TYR A 209 -9.99 -23.98 21.61
N TYR A 210 -8.78 -23.66 21.14
CA TYR A 210 -7.59 -24.44 21.43
C TYR A 210 -7.21 -24.39 22.92
N LYS A 211 -7.38 -23.26 23.59
CA LYS A 211 -7.17 -23.15 25.04
C LYS A 211 -8.12 -24.07 25.81
N ASN A 212 -9.40 -24.09 25.45
CA ASN A 212 -10.38 -24.98 26.07
C ASN A 212 -10.08 -26.46 25.78
N ALA A 213 -9.63 -26.78 24.56
CA ALA A 213 -9.22 -28.14 24.20
C ALA A 213 -7.99 -28.60 25.00
N LEU A 214 -7.00 -27.71 25.18
CA LEU A 214 -5.82 -27.97 26.01
C LEU A 214 -6.19 -28.21 27.47
N GLU A 215 -7.11 -27.43 28.02
CA GLU A 215 -7.55 -27.61 29.41
C GLU A 215 -8.25 -28.96 29.61
N LYS A 216 -9.15 -29.34 28.69
CA LYS A 216 -9.78 -30.67 28.70
C LYS A 216 -8.75 -31.79 28.62
N LEU A 217 -7.75 -31.65 27.76
CA LEU A 217 -6.69 -32.65 27.63
C LEU A 217 -5.86 -32.75 28.92
N ARG A 218 -5.54 -31.62 29.57
CA ARG A 218 -4.86 -31.60 30.86
C ARG A 218 -5.67 -32.31 31.95
N ASP A 219 -6.97 -32.05 32.02
CA ASP A 219 -7.87 -32.74 32.97
C ASP A 219 -7.92 -34.25 32.71
N GLU A 220 -8.02 -34.67 31.45
CA GLU A 220 -8.02 -36.09 31.07
C GLU A 220 -6.70 -36.78 31.40
N VAL A 221 -5.57 -36.13 31.10
CA VAL A 221 -4.23 -36.63 31.44
C VAL A 221 -4.08 -36.72 32.96
N GLY A 222 -4.45 -35.68 33.71
CA GLY A 222 -4.39 -35.69 35.18
C GLY A 222 -5.24 -36.81 35.79
N LYS A 223 -6.44 -37.07 35.25
CA LYS A 223 -7.28 -38.21 35.67
C LYS A 223 -6.62 -39.55 35.36
N LYS A 224 -6.03 -39.71 34.16
CA LYS A 224 -5.31 -40.93 33.77
C LYS A 224 -4.07 -41.16 34.63
N GLU A 225 -3.28 -40.12 34.89
CA GLU A 225 -2.11 -40.18 35.77
C GLU A 225 -2.51 -40.57 37.20
N SER A 226 -3.60 -40.00 37.74
CA SER A 226 -4.11 -40.40 39.06
C SER A 226 -4.57 -41.86 39.08
N ALA A 227 -5.27 -42.33 38.04
CA ALA A 227 -5.70 -43.72 37.92
C ALA A 227 -4.52 -44.70 37.80
N LEU A 228 -3.53 -44.37 36.97
CA LEU A 228 -2.29 -45.15 36.84
C LEU A 228 -1.52 -45.19 38.17
N THR A 229 -1.43 -44.06 38.86
CA THR A 229 -0.79 -43.98 40.17
C THR A 229 -1.48 -44.89 41.18
N LYS A 230 -2.82 -44.90 41.24
CA LYS A 230 -3.59 -45.84 42.09
C LYS A 230 -3.31 -47.30 41.73
N SER A 231 -3.39 -47.65 40.45
CA SER A 231 -3.09 -49.00 39.95
C SER A 231 -1.68 -49.46 40.32
N ILE A 232 -0.68 -48.59 40.24
CA ILE A 232 0.70 -48.89 40.68
C ILE A 232 0.74 -49.20 42.19
N HIS A 233 0.03 -48.44 43.03
CA HIS A 233 -0.03 -48.70 44.46
C HIS A 233 -0.73 -50.03 44.77
N ASP A 234 -1.83 -50.32 44.10
CA ASP A 234 -2.57 -51.59 44.26
C ASP A 234 -1.70 -52.79 43.85
N ILE A 235 -1.02 -52.71 42.71
CA ILE A 235 -0.10 -53.76 42.25
C ILE A 235 1.07 -53.94 43.23
N LYS A 236 1.65 -52.85 43.74
CA LYS A 236 2.71 -52.93 44.76
C LYS A 236 2.22 -53.59 46.04
N ALA A 237 1.01 -53.29 46.49
CA ALA A 237 0.41 -53.92 47.66
C ALA A 237 0.17 -55.43 47.44
N GLU A 238 -0.35 -55.82 46.27
CA GLU A 238 -0.52 -57.24 45.91
C GLU A 238 0.81 -57.98 45.79
N LEU A 239 1.84 -57.34 45.23
CA LEU A 239 3.19 -57.89 45.16
C LEU A 239 3.74 -58.14 46.58
N ALA A 240 3.64 -57.15 47.48
CA ALA A 240 4.09 -57.29 48.86
C ALA A 240 3.37 -58.43 49.61
N LYS A 241 2.06 -58.58 49.43
CA LYS A 241 1.31 -59.72 49.99
C LYS A 241 1.82 -61.06 49.46
N LYS A 242 2.07 -61.15 48.15
CA LYS A 242 2.61 -62.36 47.52
C LYS A 242 4.02 -62.67 48.04
N ASP A 243 4.88 -61.67 48.20
CA ASP A 243 6.23 -61.85 48.74
C ASP A 243 6.21 -62.40 50.17
N VAL A 244 5.36 -61.85 51.05
CA VAL A 244 5.18 -62.38 52.42
C VAL A 244 4.67 -63.82 52.40
N LYS A 245 3.72 -64.14 51.51
CA LYS A 245 3.20 -65.51 51.36
C LYS A 245 4.29 -66.47 50.88
N ILE A 246 5.10 -66.07 49.89
CA ILE A 246 6.22 -66.87 49.39
C ILE A 246 7.24 -67.10 50.51
N GLU A 247 7.60 -66.08 51.28
CA GLU A 247 8.57 -66.23 52.38
C GLU A 247 8.03 -67.14 53.49
N THR A 248 6.74 -67.03 53.82
CA THR A 248 6.07 -67.93 54.77
C THR A 248 6.09 -69.37 54.27
N GLN A 249 5.75 -69.61 52.99
CA GLN A 249 5.79 -70.94 52.39
C GLN A 249 7.21 -71.52 52.36
N ARG A 250 8.22 -70.68 52.06
CA ARG A 250 9.64 -71.09 52.12
C ARG A 250 10.05 -71.49 53.53
N SER A 251 9.63 -70.73 54.56
CA SER A 251 9.91 -71.08 55.96
C SER A 251 9.25 -72.40 56.36
N GLN A 252 7.98 -72.61 55.98
CA GLN A 252 7.26 -73.87 56.20
C GLN A 252 7.95 -75.05 55.52
N LEU A 253 8.38 -74.91 54.26
CA LEU A 253 9.12 -75.96 53.55
C LEU A 253 10.41 -76.32 54.29
N ARG A 254 11.21 -75.34 54.73
CA ARG A 254 12.44 -75.62 55.53
C ARG A 254 12.13 -76.37 56.83
N SER A 255 11.04 -76.01 57.50
CA SER A 255 10.60 -76.72 58.72
C SER A 255 10.22 -78.17 58.42
N GLN A 256 9.42 -78.40 57.37
CA GLN A 256 9.02 -79.74 56.93
C GLN A 256 10.20 -80.58 56.45
N GLU A 257 11.17 -79.98 55.75
CA GLU A 257 12.42 -80.64 55.36
C GLU A 257 13.23 -81.10 56.59
N THR A 258 13.26 -80.28 57.65
CA THR A 258 13.92 -80.61 58.92
C THR A 258 13.22 -81.76 59.64
N GLU A 259 11.89 -81.72 59.73
CA GLU A 259 11.07 -82.78 60.32
C GLU A 259 11.23 -84.10 59.54
N LEU A 260 11.18 -84.04 58.21
CA LEU A 260 11.39 -85.21 57.35
C LEU A 260 12.79 -85.81 57.55
N LYS A 261 13.81 -84.98 57.77
CA LYS A 261 15.17 -85.45 58.09
C LYS A 261 15.21 -86.16 59.44
N LEU A 262 14.54 -85.64 60.47
CA LEU A 262 14.42 -86.29 61.78
C LEU A 262 13.68 -87.63 61.66
N LEU A 263 12.53 -87.66 60.99
CA LEU A 263 11.77 -88.89 60.76
C LEU A 263 12.60 -89.94 60.01
N LYS A 264 13.38 -89.55 59.00
CA LYS A 264 14.30 -90.47 58.31
C LYS A 264 15.38 -91.03 59.26
N GLN A 265 15.93 -90.19 60.14
CA GLN A 265 16.89 -90.63 61.15
C GLN A 265 16.26 -91.59 62.16
N ASP A 266 15.04 -91.30 62.61
CA ASP A 266 14.27 -92.12 63.54
C ASP A 266 13.93 -93.47 62.92
N VAL A 267 13.43 -93.52 61.68
CA VAL A 267 13.19 -94.76 60.93
C VAL A 267 14.47 -95.58 60.80
N ALA A 268 15.60 -94.95 60.51
CA ALA A 268 16.90 -95.63 60.44
C ALA A 268 17.38 -96.13 61.83
N SER A 269 17.00 -95.45 62.91
CA SER A 269 17.26 -95.91 64.29
C SER A 269 16.37 -97.10 64.66
N GLN A 270 15.06 -96.96 64.46
CA GLN A 270 14.06 -98.01 64.71
C GLN A 270 14.35 -99.27 63.90
N SER A 271 14.75 -99.13 62.63
CA SER A 271 15.15 -100.28 61.81
C SER A 271 16.35 -101.03 62.39
N ARG A 272 17.36 -100.30 62.91
CA ARG A 272 18.51 -100.90 63.59
C ARG A 272 18.12 -101.56 64.91
N GLU A 273 17.25 -100.94 65.70
CA GLU A 273 16.72 -101.52 66.94
C GLU A 273 15.90 -102.78 66.67
N LEU A 274 15.01 -102.75 65.68
CA LEU A 274 14.21 -103.89 65.27
C LEU A 274 15.08 -105.05 64.78
N ALA A 275 16.13 -104.77 64.01
CA ALA A 275 17.12 -105.78 63.61
C ALA A 275 17.84 -106.39 64.84
N ARG A 276 18.22 -105.57 65.83
CA ARG A 276 18.80 -106.05 67.10
C ARG A 276 17.81 -106.92 67.88
N CYS A 277 16.58 -106.46 68.09
CA CYS A 277 15.53 -107.21 68.78
C CYS A 277 15.23 -108.53 68.07
N THR A 278 15.14 -108.54 66.74
CA THR A 278 14.94 -109.74 65.94
C THR A 278 16.10 -110.72 66.13
N SER A 279 17.34 -110.23 66.12
CA SER A 279 18.53 -111.05 66.37
C SER A 279 18.54 -111.64 67.79
N SER A 280 18.21 -110.83 68.80
CA SER A 280 18.08 -111.28 70.20
C SER A 280 16.96 -112.31 70.37
N LEU A 281 15.81 -112.10 69.73
CA LEU A 281 14.70 -113.04 69.75
C LEU A 281 15.07 -114.37 69.09
N LEU A 282 15.78 -114.35 67.95
CA LEU A 282 16.30 -115.57 67.32
C LEU A 282 17.30 -116.29 68.21
N ALA A 283 18.18 -115.57 68.90
CA ALA A 283 19.12 -116.16 69.86
C ALA A 283 18.38 -116.85 71.01
N GLU A 284 17.38 -116.19 71.59
CA GLU A 284 16.60 -116.77 72.70
C GLU A 284 15.70 -117.91 72.22
N THR A 285 15.15 -117.83 71.00
CA THR A 285 14.42 -118.94 70.36
C THR A 285 15.31 -120.17 70.19
N ASN A 286 16.54 -119.99 69.70
CA ASN A 286 17.52 -121.08 69.56
C ASN A 286 17.90 -121.68 70.91
N LYS A 287 18.07 -120.84 71.94
CA LYS A 287 18.33 -121.28 73.31
C LYS A 287 17.15 -122.04 73.90
N SER A 288 15.92 -121.56 73.69
CA SER A 288 14.70 -122.25 74.10
C SER A 288 14.60 -123.62 73.42
N LYS A 289 14.86 -123.70 72.10
CA LYS A 289 14.88 -124.96 71.36
C LYS A 289 15.92 -125.94 71.92
N ARG A 290 17.13 -125.47 72.25
CA ARG A 290 18.15 -126.31 72.92
C ARG A 290 17.68 -126.83 74.28
N PHE A 291 16.97 -126.01 75.04
CA PHE A 291 16.38 -126.46 76.31
C PHE A 291 15.23 -127.43 76.12
N GLU A 292 14.39 -127.26 75.09
CA GLU A 292 13.36 -128.22 74.72
C GLU A 292 13.96 -129.56 74.29
N ASP A 293 14.99 -129.55 73.43
CA ASP A 293 15.71 -130.75 73.02
C ASP A 293 16.32 -131.48 74.24
N LYS A 294 16.97 -130.73 75.13
CA LYS A 294 17.51 -131.26 76.39
C LYS A 294 16.40 -131.80 77.31
N GLY A 295 15.24 -131.13 77.35
CA GLY A 295 14.07 -131.59 78.07
C GLY A 295 13.53 -132.91 77.51
N ARG A 296 13.49 -133.05 76.18
CA ARG A 296 13.08 -134.27 75.49
C ARG A 296 14.07 -135.42 75.71
N ASP A 297 15.37 -135.15 75.72
CA ASP A 297 16.40 -136.14 76.05
C ASP A 297 16.25 -136.65 77.49
N LEU A 298 16.02 -135.74 78.44
CA LEU A 298 15.76 -136.10 79.83
C LEU A 298 14.46 -136.92 79.97
N ASP A 299 13.39 -136.56 79.26
CA ASP A 299 12.12 -137.30 79.27
C ASP A 299 12.29 -138.71 78.67
N ASN A 300 13.10 -138.86 77.63
CA ASN A 300 13.47 -140.16 77.06
C ASN A 300 14.30 -140.99 78.03
N GLU A 301 15.25 -140.40 78.75
CA GLU A 301 16.03 -141.13 79.76
C GLU A 301 15.16 -141.54 80.96
N ILE A 302 14.21 -140.69 81.38
CA ILE A 302 13.21 -141.04 82.40
C ILE A 302 12.37 -142.23 81.93
N LYS A 303 11.87 -142.23 80.68
CA LYS A 303 11.14 -143.38 80.10
C LYS A 303 11.99 -144.64 80.09
N ARG A 304 13.27 -144.54 79.73
CA ARG A 304 14.21 -145.66 79.74
C ARG A 304 14.44 -146.22 81.14
N LEU A 305 14.62 -145.35 82.13
CA LEU A 305 14.76 -145.73 83.54
C LEU A 305 13.49 -146.36 84.09
N ASN A 306 12.31 -145.80 83.80
CA ASN A 306 11.03 -146.37 84.19
C ASN A 306 10.80 -147.74 83.54
N GLN A 307 11.15 -147.92 82.26
CA GLN A 307 11.07 -149.22 81.59
C GLN A 307 12.04 -150.24 82.23
N LYS A 308 13.25 -149.81 82.58
CA LYS A 308 14.23 -150.66 83.28
C LYS A 308 13.73 -151.06 84.68
N GLN A 309 13.10 -150.13 85.39
CA GLN A 309 12.52 -150.39 86.71
C GLN A 309 11.33 -151.34 86.62
N TYR A 310 10.44 -151.14 85.64
CA TYR A 310 9.33 -152.04 85.34
C TYR A 310 9.84 -153.45 85.05
N ASN A 311 10.78 -153.62 84.10
CA ASN A 311 11.36 -154.92 83.77
C ASN A 311 12.03 -155.59 84.99
N SER A 312 12.73 -154.82 85.82
CA SER A 312 13.35 -155.34 87.06
C SER A 312 12.30 -155.83 88.05
N ALA A 313 11.16 -155.13 88.18
CA ALA A 313 10.04 -155.56 89.01
C ALA A 313 9.38 -156.83 88.47
N THR A 314 9.23 -156.95 87.15
CA THR A 314 8.68 -158.16 86.51
C THR A 314 9.59 -159.38 86.69
N ASP A 315 10.90 -159.21 86.56
CA ASP A 315 11.88 -160.28 86.80
C ASP A 315 11.91 -160.71 88.28
N TRP A 316 11.77 -159.76 89.20
CA TRP A 316 11.59 -160.04 90.63
C TRP A 316 10.33 -160.88 90.89
N SER A 317 9.20 -160.49 90.32
CA SER A 317 7.94 -161.22 90.43
C SER A 317 8.03 -162.64 89.85
N ARG A 318 8.73 -162.82 88.71
CA ARG A 318 9.00 -164.15 88.14
C ARG A 318 9.85 -165.04 89.06
N ARG A 319 10.92 -164.50 89.66
CA ARG A 319 11.75 -165.25 90.63
C ARG A 319 10.97 -165.64 91.87
N GLU A 320 10.15 -164.73 92.40
CA GLU A 320 9.29 -165.01 93.54
C GLU A 320 8.30 -166.15 93.23
N ASN A 321 7.68 -166.13 92.04
CA ASN A 321 6.75 -167.19 91.63
C ASN A 321 7.42 -168.55 91.45
N ASN A 322 8.65 -168.59 90.92
CA ASN A 322 9.42 -169.84 90.82
C ASN A 322 9.79 -170.42 92.19
N LEU A 323 10.17 -169.57 93.15
CA LEU A 323 10.44 -169.98 94.53
C LEU A 323 9.19 -170.56 95.21
N ARG A 324 8.01 -169.93 95.01
CA ARG A 324 6.73 -170.47 95.51
C ARG A 324 6.42 -171.85 94.93
N LYS A 325 6.80 -172.11 93.67
CA LYS A 325 6.59 -173.40 93.01
C LYS A 325 7.52 -174.48 93.56
N GLU A 326 8.80 -174.18 93.77
CA GLU A 326 9.76 -175.11 94.39
C GLU A 326 9.35 -175.52 95.81
N VAL A 327 8.83 -174.57 96.61
CA VAL A 327 8.32 -174.85 97.96
C VAL A 327 7.16 -175.85 97.92
N LYS A 328 6.21 -175.65 97.01
CA LYS A 328 5.07 -176.55 96.83
C LYS A 328 5.50 -177.96 96.39
N ASP A 329 6.43 -178.06 95.45
CA ASP A 329 6.96 -179.35 94.97
C ASP A 329 7.68 -180.11 96.11
N LYS A 330 8.35 -179.39 97.02
CA LYS A 330 8.96 -179.98 98.23
C LYS A 330 7.95 -180.42 99.29
N GLU A 331 6.84 -179.69 99.45
CA GLU A 331 5.74 -180.09 100.34
C GLU A 331 5.06 -181.38 99.84
N ASP A 332 4.84 -181.53 98.54
CA ASP A 332 4.27 -182.74 97.93
C ASP A 332 5.20 -183.96 98.06
N GLU A 333 6.52 -183.75 98.00
CA GLU A 333 7.55 -184.78 98.22
C GLU A 333 7.58 -185.25 99.70
N LEU A 334 7.38 -184.33 100.64
CA LEU A 334 7.25 -184.62 102.07
C LEU A 334 6.00 -185.47 102.37
N LEU A 335 4.85 -185.15 101.77
CA LEU A 335 3.61 -185.93 101.92
C LEU A 335 3.74 -187.39 101.45
N ARG A 336 4.49 -187.62 100.36
CA ARG A 336 4.77 -188.98 99.84
C ARG A 336 5.72 -189.78 100.74
N THR A 337 6.68 -189.13 101.39
CA THR A 337 7.62 -189.80 102.30
C THR A 337 6.96 -190.14 103.64
N VAL A 338 6.13 -189.24 104.17
CA VAL A 338 5.33 -189.48 105.39
C VAL A 338 4.39 -190.68 105.20
N SER A 339 3.64 -190.73 104.09
CA SER A 339 2.73 -191.85 103.79
C SER A 339 3.46 -193.20 103.62
N ARG A 340 4.69 -193.19 103.09
CA ARG A 340 5.54 -194.39 102.99
C ARG A 340 6.05 -194.86 104.35
N LEU A 341 6.42 -193.93 105.24
CA LEU A 341 6.81 -194.20 106.62
C LEU A 341 5.66 -194.84 107.41
N THR A 342 4.45 -194.28 107.30
CA THR A 342 3.26 -194.84 107.97
C THR A 342 2.92 -196.26 107.48
N SER A 343 3.21 -196.57 106.22
CA SER A 343 3.01 -197.92 105.66
C SER A 343 4.02 -198.94 106.20
N LEU A 344 5.26 -198.50 106.48
CA LEU A 344 6.31 -199.33 107.04
C LEU A 344 6.10 -199.55 108.54
N GLU A 345 5.66 -198.54 109.28
CA GLU A 345 5.26 -198.68 110.68
C GLU A 345 4.15 -199.72 110.87
N LYS A 346 3.11 -199.68 110.01
CA LYS A 346 2.04 -200.69 110.04
C LYS A 346 2.52 -202.11 109.74
N ARG A 347 3.57 -202.25 108.91
CA ARG A 347 4.15 -203.54 108.55
C ARG A 347 5.06 -204.11 109.66
N ILE A 348 5.77 -203.25 110.39
CA ILE A 348 6.56 -203.62 111.57
C ILE A 348 5.63 -204.07 112.71
N ILE A 349 4.54 -203.34 112.97
CA ILE A 349 3.55 -203.72 114.00
C ILE A 349 2.94 -205.10 113.73
N ALA A 350 2.65 -205.42 112.46
CA ALA A 350 2.14 -206.73 112.06
C ALA A 350 3.15 -207.87 112.29
N GLN A 351 4.46 -207.61 112.08
CA GLN A 351 5.53 -208.59 112.32
C GLN A 351 5.81 -208.78 113.82
N ASP A 352 5.65 -207.73 114.64
CA ASP A 352 5.76 -207.81 116.11
C ASP A 352 4.59 -208.61 116.74
N GLU A 353 3.39 -208.55 116.18
CA GLU A 353 2.24 -209.37 116.61
C GLU A 353 2.38 -210.85 116.21
N GLU A 354 3.05 -211.14 115.10
CA GLU A 354 3.34 -212.49 114.64
C GLU A 354 4.44 -213.15 115.50
N LEU A 355 5.47 -212.39 115.91
CA LEU A 355 6.48 -212.82 116.88
C LEU A 355 5.89 -213.11 118.27
N ARG A 356 4.87 -212.36 118.72
CA ARG A 356 4.16 -212.66 119.98
C ARG A 356 3.36 -213.96 119.93
N ARG A 357 2.77 -214.32 118.78
CA ARG A 357 1.99 -215.56 118.64
C ARG A 357 2.88 -216.81 118.63
N LEU A 358 4.05 -216.75 117.98
CA LEU A 358 4.98 -217.89 117.91
C LEU A 358 5.67 -218.21 119.25
N ASN A 359 5.88 -217.21 120.13
CA ASN A 359 6.42 -217.44 121.47
C ASN A 359 5.42 -218.05 122.48
N SER A 360 4.13 -218.17 122.12
CA SER A 360 3.07 -218.67 123.02
C SER A 360 2.73 -220.16 122.87
N ARG A 361 3.62 -220.94 122.23
CA ARG A 361 3.44 -222.40 122.08
C ARG A 361 4.71 -223.25 122.27
N LEU A 362 5.66 -222.71 123.03
CA LEU A 362 6.27 -223.43 124.15
C LEU A 362 5.37 -223.25 125.38
#